data_AF-C7ZR57-F1
#
_entry.id   AF-C7ZR57-F1
#
_cell.length_a   1.000
_cell.length_b   1.000
_cell.length_c   1.000
_cell.angle_alpha   90.00
_cell.angle_beta   90.00
_cell.angle_gamma   90.00
#
_symmetry.space_group_name_H-M   'P 1'
#
loop_
_entity.id
_entity.type
_entity.pdbx_description
1 polymer ?
#
loop_
_entity_poly.entity_id
_entity_poly.type
_entity_poly.pdbx_seq_one_letter_code
_entity_poly.pdbx_strand_id
1 'polypeptide(L)'
;YVGDAACEAFNTRVRRHLRNDDSIAPPKHDRYFKTNTLRKLVDRDLDLPDQGYAMLLIETAERFVGSEYHMFLRRTFLHQFDEVYKPGTPKDPVWLCGLFAILALGELYSNIPVCAHRSQADIPGTGFFLRALDLFEDLYEEPTVSYIETVLLLSYYSHALNRRNSAYIFTGLAMRLSMALGLHRELPAQLASPFEHEHRRRVWWTVYAFDRLCSLKLGHPVMIKDEDISVNLPSHNNLTSDDLEDLPDPKQILSSIAMARIAGSILQDLYQPRSRFAILPNVQKILAQLKDFIQSLPDELSLAKIASTACPGRALASLHVHCNHCIVLTTRPVFFQHFQSQATLPHVRASHGPCSAVMPALADACVSAATTCYKLLRRLWVNGQIVTLGGFDSQYLFSAATILAMSHSLKPTNSSRTLLEGSSSMLRIMGTSGNIPARGYYEQLAELKHDLE
;
A
#
# COMPACT_ATOMS: atom_id res chain seq x y z
N TYR A 1 3.71 3.22 -18.20
CA TYR A 1 5.10 2.96 -17.83
C TYR A 1 5.13 2.42 -16.40
N VAL A 2 5.91 1.38 -16.15
CA VAL A 2 6.16 0.82 -14.81
C VAL A 2 7.66 0.76 -14.61
N GLY A 3 8.15 1.36 -13.53
CA GLY A 3 9.58 1.46 -13.25
C GLY A 3 10.15 0.24 -12.53
N ASP A 4 11.48 0.20 -12.43
CA ASP A 4 12.23 -0.96 -11.95
C ASP A 4 11.91 -1.34 -10.49
N ALA A 5 11.42 -0.41 -9.67
CA ALA A 5 11.00 -0.69 -8.29
C ALA A 5 9.77 -1.62 -8.22
N ALA A 6 8.91 -1.61 -9.23
CA ALA A 6 7.68 -2.39 -9.23
C ALA A 6 7.95 -3.90 -9.26
N CYS A 7 7.10 -4.66 -8.56
CA CYS A 7 7.25 -6.12 -8.46
C CYS A 7 7.06 -6.83 -9.82
N GLU A 8 6.14 -6.35 -10.65
CA GLU A 8 5.90 -6.92 -11.99
C GLU A 8 7.04 -6.63 -12.96
N ALA A 9 7.65 -5.43 -12.88
CA ALA A 9 8.84 -5.10 -13.66
C ALA A 9 10.01 -6.00 -13.25
N PHE A 10 10.20 -6.22 -11.95
CA PHE A 10 11.20 -7.17 -11.44
C PHE A 10 10.94 -8.59 -11.93
N ASN A 11 9.71 -9.11 -11.85
CA ASN A 11 9.37 -10.43 -12.37
C ASN A 11 9.67 -10.54 -13.88
N THR A 12 9.25 -9.55 -14.67
CA THR A 12 9.55 -9.50 -16.11
C THR A 12 11.06 -9.57 -16.37
N ARG A 13 11.86 -8.83 -15.59
CA ARG A 13 13.33 -8.85 -15.70
C ARG A 13 13.93 -10.21 -15.36
N VAL A 14 13.43 -10.90 -14.34
CA VAL A 14 13.87 -12.26 -14.00
C VAL A 14 13.59 -13.21 -15.16
N ARG A 15 12.38 -13.15 -15.74
CA ARG A 15 11.98 -14.00 -16.86
C ARG A 15 12.80 -13.73 -18.14
N ARG A 16 13.06 -12.47 -18.47
CA ARG A 16 13.95 -12.09 -19.59
C ARG A 16 15.33 -12.74 -19.46
N HIS A 17 15.87 -12.70 -18.24
CA HIS A 17 17.15 -13.34 -17.95
C HIS A 17 17.09 -14.86 -18.10
N LEU A 18 16.06 -15.52 -17.56
CA LEU A 18 15.91 -16.98 -17.65
C LEU A 18 15.77 -17.48 -19.09
N ARG A 19 15.02 -16.76 -19.94
CA ARG A 19 14.81 -17.14 -21.35
C ARG A 19 15.87 -16.61 -22.31
N ASN A 20 16.80 -15.77 -21.82
CA ASN A 20 17.72 -14.99 -22.65
C ASN A 20 16.99 -14.24 -23.78
N ASP A 21 15.84 -13.67 -23.47
CA ASP A 21 14.92 -13.02 -24.42
C ASP A 21 14.46 -11.67 -23.89
N ASP A 22 15.05 -10.59 -24.40
CA ASP A 22 14.69 -9.22 -24.05
C ASP A 22 13.34 -8.78 -24.66
N SER A 23 12.78 -9.55 -25.59
CA SER A 23 11.50 -9.24 -26.24
C SER A 23 10.29 -9.51 -25.37
N ILE A 24 10.44 -10.25 -24.25
CA ILE A 24 9.36 -10.51 -23.29
C ILE A 24 8.79 -9.16 -22.83
N ALA A 25 7.59 -8.85 -23.30
CA ALA A 25 6.93 -7.60 -22.97
C ALA A 25 6.57 -7.58 -21.48
N PRO A 26 6.62 -6.40 -20.83
CA PRO A 26 5.99 -6.24 -19.53
C PRO A 26 4.52 -6.66 -19.60
N PRO A 27 3.96 -7.21 -18.51
CA PRO A 27 2.56 -7.64 -18.49
C PRO A 27 1.65 -6.47 -18.90
N LYS A 28 0.75 -6.71 -19.86
CA LYS A 28 -0.21 -5.70 -20.29
C LYS A 28 -1.15 -5.39 -19.12
N HIS A 29 -1.20 -4.12 -18.70
CA HIS A 29 -2.09 -3.66 -17.62
C HIS A 29 -3.54 -3.47 -18.10
N ASP A 30 -4.09 -4.48 -18.76
CA ASP A 30 -5.44 -4.41 -19.33
C ASP A 30 -6.49 -4.87 -18.32
N ARG A 31 -6.08 -5.57 -17.26
CA ARG A 31 -6.95 -6.12 -16.22
C ARG A 31 -7.18 -5.14 -15.09
N TYR A 32 -8.08 -4.22 -15.31
CA TYR A 32 -8.62 -3.34 -14.28
C TYR A 32 -10.10 -3.13 -14.58
N PHE A 33 -10.81 -2.63 -13.58
CA PHE A 33 -12.23 -2.32 -13.75
C PHE A 33 -12.42 -1.17 -14.74
N LYS A 34 -12.84 -1.49 -15.97
CA LYS A 34 -12.85 -0.55 -17.10
C LYS A 34 -13.90 0.54 -16.90
N THR A 35 -13.63 1.74 -17.41
CA THR A 35 -14.56 2.87 -17.36
C THR A 35 -15.89 2.56 -18.06
N ASN A 36 -15.90 1.78 -19.14
CA ASN A 36 -17.13 1.37 -19.80
C ASN A 36 -17.99 0.44 -18.92
N THR A 37 -17.36 -0.38 -18.07
CA THR A 37 -18.06 -1.21 -17.09
C THR A 37 -18.61 -0.34 -15.96
N LEU A 38 -17.81 0.61 -15.45
CA LEU A 38 -18.28 1.59 -14.46
C LEU A 38 -19.53 2.32 -14.93
N ARG A 39 -19.51 2.90 -16.15
CA ARG A 39 -20.65 3.65 -16.71
C ARG A 39 -21.94 2.85 -16.80
N LYS A 40 -21.86 1.52 -16.97
CA LYS A 40 -23.04 0.64 -17.01
C LYS A 40 -23.63 0.34 -15.64
N LEU A 41 -22.84 0.53 -14.59
CA LEU A 41 -23.21 0.28 -13.19
C LEU A 41 -23.52 1.56 -12.44
N VAL A 42 -23.45 2.73 -13.09
CA VAL A 42 -23.85 4.00 -12.48
C VAL A 42 -25.35 3.95 -12.29
N ASP A 43 -25.76 3.68 -11.06
CA ASP A 43 -27.09 4.01 -10.57
C ASP A 43 -27.06 5.46 -10.09
N ARG A 44 -27.61 6.37 -10.90
CA ARG A 44 -27.62 7.82 -10.58
C ARG A 44 -28.58 8.14 -9.44
N ASP A 45 -29.46 7.21 -9.10
CA ASP A 45 -30.49 7.33 -8.07
C ASP A 45 -30.10 6.54 -6.81
N LEU A 46 -28.82 6.17 -6.65
CA LEU A 46 -28.35 5.53 -5.43
C LEU A 46 -28.50 6.50 -4.23
N ASP A 47 -29.58 6.29 -3.49
CA ASP A 47 -29.88 7.00 -2.26
C ASP A 47 -28.98 6.55 -1.11
N LEU A 48 -29.01 7.31 -0.01
CA LEU A 48 -28.36 6.90 1.23
C LEU A 48 -28.94 5.55 1.68
N PRO A 49 -28.10 4.55 1.98
CA PRO A 49 -28.60 3.28 2.48
C PRO A 49 -29.15 3.45 3.90
N ASP A 50 -29.78 2.40 4.44
CA ASP A 50 -30.23 2.38 5.84
C ASP A 50 -29.11 2.84 6.80
N GLN A 51 -29.47 3.69 7.78
CA GLN A 51 -28.51 4.33 8.69
C GLN A 51 -27.70 3.30 9.49
N GLY A 52 -28.33 2.21 9.92
CA GLY A 52 -27.64 1.12 10.62
C GLY A 52 -26.65 0.40 9.73
N TYR A 53 -27.02 0.15 8.47
CA TYR A 53 -26.11 -0.44 7.48
C TYR A 53 -24.93 0.49 7.16
N ALA A 54 -25.18 1.77 6.93
CA ALA A 54 -24.11 2.73 6.67
C ALA A 54 -23.12 2.85 7.84
N MET A 55 -23.63 2.88 9.09
CA MET A 55 -22.77 2.92 10.27
C MET A 55 -21.85 1.70 10.34
N LEU A 56 -22.38 0.50 10.09
CA LEU A 56 -21.58 -0.73 10.02
C LEU A 56 -20.45 -0.64 8.99
N LEU A 57 -20.73 -0.06 7.82
CA LEU A 57 -19.74 0.14 6.77
C LEU A 57 -18.67 1.16 7.16
N ILE A 58 -19.05 2.26 7.83
CA ILE A 58 -18.12 3.28 8.33
C ILE A 58 -17.15 2.67 9.36
N GLU A 59 -17.67 1.97 10.37
CA GLU A 59 -16.85 1.30 11.39
C GLU A 59 -15.94 0.23 10.77
N THR A 60 -16.45 -0.49 9.76
CA THR A 60 -15.65 -1.46 9.02
C THR A 60 -14.51 -0.77 8.27
N ALA A 61 -14.77 0.30 7.53
CA ALA A 61 -13.74 1.03 6.79
C ALA A 61 -12.65 1.59 7.72
N GLU A 62 -13.06 2.19 8.84
CA GLU A 62 -12.14 2.75 9.83
C GLU A 62 -11.22 1.68 10.44
N ARG A 63 -11.77 0.51 10.78
CA ARG A 63 -10.98 -0.60 11.34
C ARG A 63 -9.82 -1.01 10.43
N PHE A 64 -10.01 -0.96 9.11
CA PHE A 64 -9.00 -1.40 8.14
C PHE A 64 -8.08 -0.28 7.65
N VAL A 65 -8.54 0.98 7.65
CA VAL A 65 -7.82 2.11 7.03
C VAL A 65 -7.41 3.17 8.04
N GLY A 66 -8.24 3.45 9.05
CA GLY A 66 -8.13 4.63 9.93
C GLY A 66 -6.99 4.58 10.96
N SER A 67 -6.31 3.45 11.09
CA SER A 67 -5.21 3.31 12.07
C SER A 67 -3.85 3.73 11.50
N GLU A 68 -3.58 3.48 10.21
CA GLU A 68 -2.29 3.77 9.58
C GLU A 68 -2.19 5.20 9.02
N TYR A 69 -3.36 5.83 8.78
CA TYR A 69 -3.52 7.05 8.02
C TYR A 69 -4.68 7.88 8.58
N HIS A 70 -4.56 9.21 8.49
CA HIS A 70 -5.65 10.12 8.83
C HIS A 70 -6.56 10.33 7.62
N MET A 71 -7.78 9.81 7.69
CA MET A 71 -8.73 9.87 6.57
C MET A 71 -9.85 10.88 6.75
N PHE A 72 -10.30 11.13 7.97
CA PHE A 72 -11.34 12.09 8.31
C PHE A 72 -11.35 12.31 9.83
N LEU A 73 -11.97 13.39 10.29
CA LEU A 73 -12.22 13.65 11.70
C LEU A 73 -13.44 12.85 12.17
N ARG A 74 -13.22 11.75 12.90
CA ARG A 74 -14.25 10.77 13.27
C ARG A 74 -15.51 11.39 13.86
N ARG A 75 -15.38 12.11 14.97
CA ARG A 75 -16.50 12.67 15.73
C ARG A 75 -17.25 13.71 14.91
N THR A 76 -16.51 14.59 14.22
CA THR A 76 -17.11 15.60 13.32
C THR A 76 -17.88 14.95 12.18
N PHE A 77 -17.29 13.90 11.59
CA PHE A 77 -17.89 13.15 10.49
C PHE A 77 -19.15 12.40 10.92
N LEU A 78 -19.13 11.74 12.09
CA LEU A 78 -20.30 11.02 12.61
C LEU A 78 -21.44 11.97 13.02
N HIS A 79 -21.13 13.16 13.52
CA HIS A 79 -22.16 14.18 13.75
C HIS A 79 -22.84 14.58 12.44
N GLN A 80 -22.07 14.85 11.37
CA GLN A 80 -22.63 15.16 10.05
C GLN A 80 -23.42 13.97 9.47
N PHE A 81 -22.97 12.74 9.77
CA PHE A 81 -23.68 11.52 9.40
C PHE A 81 -25.06 11.42 10.05
N ASP A 82 -25.20 11.74 11.33
CA ASP A 82 -26.51 11.71 11.98
C ASP A 82 -27.44 12.81 11.44
N GLU A 83 -26.90 13.99 11.08
CA GLU A 83 -27.68 15.07 10.50
C GLU A 83 -28.18 14.76 9.08
N VAL A 84 -27.42 14.03 8.26
CA VAL A 84 -27.79 13.80 6.84
C VAL A 84 -29.02 12.91 6.67
N TYR A 85 -29.36 12.10 7.68
CA TYR A 85 -30.58 11.28 7.70
C TYR A 85 -31.82 12.05 8.14
N LYS A 86 -31.68 13.28 8.65
CA LYS A 86 -32.81 14.12 9.01
C LYS A 86 -33.44 14.77 7.77
N PRO A 87 -34.78 14.86 7.68
CA PRO A 87 -35.44 15.50 6.55
C PRO A 87 -35.07 16.98 6.42
N GLY A 88 -34.74 17.43 5.22
CA GLY A 88 -34.49 18.85 4.93
C GLY A 88 -33.08 19.36 5.24
N THR A 89 -32.17 18.50 5.73
CA THR A 89 -30.76 18.87 5.94
C THR A 89 -30.07 19.13 4.60
N PRO A 90 -29.44 20.30 4.42
CA PRO A 90 -28.60 20.57 3.26
C PRO A 90 -27.44 19.57 3.18
N LYS A 91 -27.20 19.07 1.97
CA LYS A 91 -26.19 18.05 1.70
C LYS A 91 -24.96 18.70 1.09
N ASP A 92 -23.87 18.77 1.86
CA ASP A 92 -22.56 19.21 1.35
C ASP A 92 -22.01 18.15 0.37
N PRO A 93 -21.77 18.50 -0.91
CA PRO A 93 -21.30 17.55 -1.92
C PRO A 93 -19.93 16.94 -1.58
N VAL A 94 -19.01 17.72 -0.98
CA VAL A 94 -17.67 17.21 -0.64
C VAL A 94 -17.79 16.16 0.46
N TRP A 95 -18.50 16.48 1.53
CA TRP A 95 -18.73 15.53 2.61
C TRP A 95 -19.47 14.28 2.14
N LEU A 96 -20.52 14.42 1.30
CA LEU A 96 -21.22 13.27 0.73
C LEU A 96 -20.31 12.41 -0.15
N CYS A 97 -19.46 13.01 -0.97
CA CYS A 97 -18.46 12.29 -1.76
C CYS A 97 -17.54 11.47 -0.83
N GLY A 98 -17.06 12.08 0.26
CA GLY A 98 -16.29 11.39 1.30
C GLY A 98 -17.06 10.23 1.94
N LEU A 99 -18.33 10.44 2.30
CA LEU A 99 -19.21 9.40 2.85
C LEU A 99 -19.34 8.22 1.90
N PHE A 100 -19.72 8.44 0.65
CA PHE A 100 -19.86 7.36 -0.32
C PHE A 100 -18.55 6.63 -0.58
N ALA A 101 -17.40 7.32 -0.56
CA ALA A 101 -16.09 6.67 -0.66
C ALA A 101 -15.79 5.79 0.56
N ILE A 102 -16.15 6.23 1.78
CA ILE A 102 -16.03 5.43 3.01
C ILE A 102 -16.95 4.22 2.97
N LEU A 103 -18.21 4.38 2.55
CA LEU A 103 -19.16 3.26 2.41
C LEU A 103 -18.66 2.23 1.38
N ALA A 104 -18.07 2.69 0.27
CA ALA A 104 -17.45 1.81 -0.71
C ALA A 104 -16.32 0.98 -0.10
N LEU A 105 -15.44 1.61 0.68
CA LEU A 105 -14.38 0.90 1.42
C LEU A 105 -14.98 -0.06 2.45
N GLY A 106 -16.03 0.35 3.16
CA GLY A 106 -16.74 -0.49 4.11
C GLY A 106 -17.26 -1.77 3.47
N GLU A 107 -17.91 -1.69 2.31
CA GLU A 107 -18.39 -2.87 1.58
C GLU A 107 -17.23 -3.74 1.08
N LEU A 108 -16.15 -3.13 0.61
CA LEU A 108 -14.95 -3.83 0.15
C LEU A 108 -14.30 -4.68 1.26
N TYR A 109 -14.30 -4.15 2.48
CA TYR A 109 -13.70 -4.80 3.66
C TYR A 109 -14.67 -5.66 4.45
N SER A 110 -15.97 -5.51 4.21
CA SER A 110 -16.97 -6.41 4.73
C SER A 110 -16.69 -7.78 4.10
N ASN A 111 -16.33 -8.77 4.91
CA ASN A 111 -16.07 -10.16 4.50
C ASN A 111 -17.36 -10.86 4.01
N ILE A 112 -18.25 -10.15 3.30
CA ILE A 112 -19.47 -10.66 2.72
C ILE A 112 -19.04 -11.59 1.57
N PRO A 113 -19.39 -12.87 1.62
CA PRO A 113 -19.09 -13.78 0.53
C PRO A 113 -19.73 -13.22 -0.74
N VAL A 114 -18.89 -12.89 -1.72
CA VAL A 114 -19.38 -12.60 -3.07
C VAL A 114 -20.14 -13.86 -3.52
N CYS A 115 -21.46 -13.78 -3.61
CA CYS A 115 -22.27 -14.92 -4.08
C CYS A 115 -21.67 -15.40 -5.42
N ALA A 116 -21.46 -16.72 -5.54
CA ALA A 116 -20.83 -17.37 -6.70
C ALA A 116 -21.58 -17.19 -8.05
N HIS A 117 -22.60 -16.32 -8.08
CA HIS A 117 -23.42 -15.98 -9.23
C HIS A 117 -23.30 -14.51 -9.67
N ARG A 118 -22.51 -13.67 -8.98
CA ARG A 118 -22.22 -12.32 -9.49
C ARG A 118 -21.11 -12.41 -10.54
N SER A 119 -21.39 -11.88 -11.72
CA SER A 119 -20.42 -11.79 -12.81
C SER A 119 -19.14 -11.08 -12.35
N GLN A 120 -18.04 -11.24 -13.09
CA GLN A 120 -16.74 -10.57 -12.88
C GLN A 120 -16.79 -9.03 -12.74
N ALA A 121 -17.97 -8.42 -12.91
CA ALA A 121 -18.24 -7.00 -12.91
C ALA A 121 -18.72 -6.42 -11.57
N ASP A 122 -18.70 -7.16 -10.45
CA ASP A 122 -19.24 -6.65 -9.18
C ASP A 122 -18.22 -6.73 -8.03
N ILE A 123 -17.32 -5.75 -7.98
CA ILE A 123 -16.46 -5.54 -6.80
C ILE A 123 -17.30 -4.83 -5.74
N PRO A 124 -17.44 -5.36 -4.51
CA PRO A 124 -18.18 -4.72 -3.42
C PRO A 124 -17.76 -3.26 -3.22
N GLY A 125 -18.74 -2.39 -3.04
CA GLY A 125 -18.55 -0.93 -2.93
C GLY A 125 -18.55 -0.19 -4.26
N THR A 126 -18.60 -0.86 -5.42
CA THR A 126 -18.45 -0.18 -6.72
C THR A 126 -19.57 0.84 -6.96
N GLY A 127 -20.80 0.54 -6.52
CA GLY A 127 -21.94 1.46 -6.62
C GLY A 127 -21.71 2.74 -5.81
N PHE A 128 -21.34 2.61 -4.53
CA PHE A 128 -21.00 3.76 -3.69
C PHE A 128 -19.79 4.54 -4.23
N PHE A 129 -18.76 3.86 -4.74
CA PHE A 129 -17.61 4.53 -5.36
C PHE A 129 -18.01 5.33 -6.59
N LEU A 130 -18.91 4.79 -7.43
CA LEU A 130 -19.44 5.52 -8.59
C LEU A 130 -20.23 6.75 -8.17
N ARG A 131 -21.06 6.62 -7.13
CA ARG A 131 -21.78 7.75 -6.57
C ARG A 131 -20.85 8.82 -6.01
N ALA A 132 -19.76 8.43 -5.35
CA ALA A 132 -18.74 9.36 -4.91
C ALA A 132 -18.09 10.09 -6.11
N LEU A 133 -17.77 9.38 -7.19
CA LEU A 133 -17.22 9.99 -8.40
C LEU A 133 -18.21 10.94 -9.11
N ASP A 134 -19.51 10.69 -9.03
CA ASP A 134 -20.53 11.60 -9.59
C ASP A 134 -20.65 12.90 -8.79
N LEU A 135 -20.36 12.85 -7.48
CA LEU A 135 -20.32 14.00 -6.58
C LEU A 135 -18.94 14.67 -6.51
N PHE A 136 -17.93 14.10 -7.16
CA PHE A 136 -16.57 14.62 -7.15
C PHE A 136 -16.48 15.86 -8.02
N GLU A 137 -16.39 17.03 -7.38
CA GLU A 137 -16.28 18.32 -8.03
C GLU A 137 -14.81 18.75 -8.23
N ASP A 138 -14.57 19.59 -9.24
CA ASP A 138 -13.26 20.17 -9.57
C ASP A 138 -12.98 21.42 -8.70
N LEU A 139 -12.69 21.23 -7.41
CA LEU A 139 -12.46 22.33 -6.44
C LEU A 139 -10.98 22.74 -6.36
N TYR A 140 -10.42 23.17 -7.49
CA TYR A 140 -8.98 23.47 -7.59
C TYR A 140 -8.59 24.86 -7.07
N GLU A 141 -9.46 25.86 -7.23
CA GLU A 141 -9.19 27.24 -6.81
C GLU A 141 -9.42 27.46 -5.31
N GLU A 142 -10.34 26.69 -4.72
CA GLU A 142 -10.71 26.78 -3.30
C GLU A 142 -10.65 25.40 -2.62
N PRO A 143 -9.50 24.71 -2.62
CA PRO A 143 -9.38 23.41 -2.00
C PRO A 143 -9.55 23.52 -0.48
N THR A 144 -10.17 22.51 0.12
CA THR A 144 -10.26 22.38 1.58
C THR A 144 -9.51 21.13 2.06
N VAL A 145 -9.21 21.08 3.36
CA VAL A 145 -8.59 19.89 3.97
C VAL A 145 -9.48 18.66 3.78
N SER A 146 -10.80 18.80 3.97
CA SER A 146 -11.78 17.72 3.78
C SER A 146 -11.90 17.26 2.32
N TYR A 147 -11.69 18.16 1.35
CA TYR A 147 -11.63 17.77 -0.06
C TYR A 147 -10.38 16.92 -0.34
N ILE A 148 -9.22 17.25 0.24
CA ILE A 148 -8.00 16.44 0.11
C ILE A 148 -8.17 15.05 0.73
N GLU A 149 -8.78 14.96 1.91
CA GLU A 149 -9.18 13.70 2.56
C GLU A 149 -10.07 12.86 1.65
N THR A 150 -11.08 13.48 1.02
CA THR A 150 -11.98 12.83 0.06
C THR A 150 -11.25 12.30 -1.17
N VAL A 151 -10.32 13.07 -1.74
CA VAL A 151 -9.49 12.64 -2.87
C VAL A 151 -8.65 11.41 -2.49
N LEU A 152 -8.11 11.35 -1.26
CA LEU A 152 -7.36 10.19 -0.78
C LEU A 152 -8.22 8.93 -0.65
N LEU A 153 -9.47 9.07 -0.17
CA LEU A 153 -10.42 7.94 -0.10
C LEU A 153 -10.71 7.37 -1.50
N LEU A 154 -10.92 8.24 -2.51
CA LEU A 154 -11.10 7.83 -3.90
C LEU A 154 -9.85 7.13 -4.48
N SER A 155 -8.67 7.63 -4.13
CA SER A 155 -7.39 6.99 -4.46
C SER A 155 -7.30 5.58 -3.88
N TYR A 156 -7.67 5.44 -2.61
CA TYR A 156 -7.64 4.17 -1.89
C TYR A 156 -8.52 3.12 -2.58
N TYR A 157 -9.79 3.44 -2.81
CA TYR A 157 -10.72 2.48 -3.43
C TYR A 157 -10.30 2.12 -4.86
N SER A 158 -9.70 3.05 -5.60
CA SER A 158 -9.17 2.79 -6.95
C SER A 158 -8.12 1.66 -6.98
N HIS A 159 -7.40 1.39 -5.89
CA HIS A 159 -6.48 0.26 -5.81
C HIS A 159 -7.19 -1.10 -5.84
N ALA A 160 -8.38 -1.22 -5.23
CA ALA A 160 -9.18 -2.45 -5.23
C ALA A 160 -9.65 -2.81 -6.65
N LEU A 161 -10.01 -1.78 -7.44
CA LEU A 161 -10.39 -1.92 -8.84
C LEU A 161 -9.20 -2.19 -9.80
N ASN A 162 -7.99 -2.33 -9.25
CA ASN A 162 -6.71 -2.35 -9.98
C ASN A 162 -6.52 -1.13 -10.91
N ARG A 163 -7.21 -0.01 -10.66
CA ARG A 163 -7.12 1.23 -11.44
C ARG A 163 -5.92 2.07 -10.97
N ARG A 164 -4.72 1.50 -11.10
CA ARG A 164 -3.49 2.07 -10.55
C ARG A 164 -3.17 3.48 -11.06
N ASN A 165 -3.50 3.77 -12.33
CA ASN A 165 -3.36 5.11 -12.87
C ASN A 165 -4.35 6.09 -12.21
N SER A 166 -5.61 5.70 -11.98
CA SER A 166 -6.57 6.55 -11.25
C SER A 166 -6.08 6.81 -9.83
N ALA A 167 -5.64 5.78 -9.11
CA ALA A 167 -5.07 5.93 -7.77
C ALA A 167 -3.84 6.87 -7.77
N TYR A 168 -2.93 6.71 -8.74
CA TYR A 168 -1.77 7.59 -8.88
C TYR A 168 -2.17 9.05 -9.15
N ILE A 169 -3.15 9.28 -10.03
CA ILE A 169 -3.64 10.63 -10.36
C ILE A 169 -4.35 11.28 -9.17
N PHE A 170 -5.21 10.56 -8.45
CA PHE A 170 -5.84 11.09 -7.23
C PHE A 170 -4.80 11.41 -6.15
N THR A 171 -3.83 10.54 -5.93
CA THR A 171 -2.72 10.81 -5.00
C THR A 171 -1.94 12.08 -5.41
N GLY A 172 -1.65 12.25 -6.69
CA GLY A 172 -0.96 13.45 -7.19
C GLY A 172 -1.81 14.71 -7.20
N LEU A 173 -3.13 14.57 -7.30
CA LEU A 173 -4.05 15.67 -7.09
C LEU A 173 -4.02 16.10 -5.61
N ALA A 174 -4.19 15.17 -4.67
CA ALA A 174 -4.12 15.44 -3.23
C ALA A 174 -2.79 16.11 -2.83
N MET A 175 -1.66 15.65 -3.38
CA MET A 175 -0.34 16.28 -3.19
C MET A 175 -0.30 17.72 -3.66
N ARG A 176 -0.80 18.02 -4.87
CA ARG A 176 -0.80 19.39 -5.42
C ARG A 176 -1.74 20.32 -4.66
N LEU A 177 -2.92 19.86 -4.28
CA LEU A 177 -3.86 20.64 -3.46
C LEU A 177 -3.31 20.92 -2.07
N SER A 178 -2.64 19.94 -1.46
CA SER A 178 -1.95 20.09 -0.18
C SER A 178 -0.82 21.13 -0.26
N MET A 179 -0.07 21.15 -1.36
CA MET A 179 0.95 22.19 -1.60
C MET A 179 0.33 23.56 -1.84
N ALA A 180 -0.78 23.66 -2.59
CA ALA A 180 -1.52 24.90 -2.82
C ALA A 180 -2.05 25.50 -1.51
N LEU A 181 -2.53 24.66 -0.58
CA LEU A 181 -2.93 25.06 0.78
C LEU A 181 -1.76 25.29 1.75
N GLY A 182 -0.52 25.10 1.30
CA GLY A 182 0.66 25.27 2.12
C GLY A 182 0.82 24.22 3.23
N LEU A 183 0.16 23.05 3.15
CA LEU A 183 0.21 22.03 4.22
C LEU A 183 1.60 21.42 4.44
N HIS A 184 2.49 21.55 3.46
CA HIS A 184 3.90 21.13 3.54
C HIS A 184 4.77 22.04 4.43
N ARG A 185 4.24 23.19 4.86
CA ARG A 185 4.92 24.17 5.71
C ARG A 185 4.19 24.31 7.03
N GLU A 186 4.94 24.47 8.10
CA GLU A 186 4.33 24.75 9.40
C GLU A 186 3.65 26.13 9.37
N LEU A 187 2.38 26.16 9.75
CA LEU A 187 1.65 27.41 9.90
C LEU A 187 2.13 28.14 11.17
N PRO A 188 2.22 29.49 11.18
CA PRO A 188 2.40 30.25 12.41
C PRO A 188 1.33 29.92 13.47
N ALA A 189 1.75 29.73 14.71
CA ALA A 189 0.90 29.27 15.82
C ALA A 189 -0.30 30.17 16.14
N GLN A 190 -0.28 31.43 15.70
CA GLN A 190 -1.36 32.40 15.93
C GLN A 190 -2.47 32.32 14.88
N LEU A 191 -2.28 31.58 13.79
CA LEU A 191 -3.20 31.55 12.66
C LEU A 191 -4.20 30.38 12.71
N ALA A 192 -4.04 29.43 13.63
CA ALA A 192 -4.96 28.32 13.81
C ALA A 192 -4.91 27.78 15.24
N SER A 193 -5.96 27.07 15.64
CA SER A 193 -6.01 26.35 16.91
C SER A 193 -5.07 25.13 16.93
N PRO A 194 -4.67 24.62 18.11
CA PRO A 194 -3.87 23.38 18.20
C PRO A 194 -4.49 22.20 17.44
N PHE A 195 -5.82 22.06 17.50
CA PHE A 195 -6.58 21.07 16.75
C PHE A 195 -6.40 21.20 15.24
N GLU A 196 -6.62 22.41 14.69
CA GLU A 196 -6.48 22.68 13.26
C GLU A 196 -5.03 22.49 12.78
N HIS A 197 -4.04 22.88 13.58
CA HIS A 197 -2.63 22.61 13.28
C HIS A 197 -2.38 21.12 13.13
N GLU A 198 -2.83 20.32 14.10
CA GLU A 198 -2.62 18.88 14.09
C GLU A 198 -3.39 18.18 12.97
N HIS A 199 -4.64 18.58 12.70
CA HIS A 199 -5.42 18.06 11.57
C HIS A 199 -4.69 18.29 10.24
N ARG A 200 -4.18 19.51 10.01
CA ARG A 200 -3.40 19.84 8.80
C ARG A 200 -2.11 19.03 8.69
N ARG A 201 -1.39 18.83 9.80
CA ARG A 201 -0.18 17.97 9.84
C ARG A 201 -0.51 16.55 9.45
N ARG A 202 -1.55 15.96 10.03
CA ARG A 202 -1.93 14.57 9.78
C ARG A 202 -2.39 14.34 8.35
N VAL A 203 -3.14 15.27 7.77
CA VAL A 203 -3.53 15.20 6.35
C VAL A 203 -2.29 15.30 5.45
N TRP A 204 -1.39 16.26 5.70
CA TRP A 204 -0.13 16.35 4.94
C TRP A 204 0.67 15.05 4.98
N TRP A 205 0.91 14.53 6.18
CA TRP A 205 1.73 13.33 6.35
C TRP A 205 1.06 12.07 5.81
N THR A 206 -0.27 12.03 5.77
CA THR A 206 -1.02 10.99 5.08
C THR A 206 -0.84 11.08 3.56
N VAL A 207 -1.00 12.27 2.97
CA VAL A 207 -0.74 12.50 1.53
C VAL A 207 0.70 12.14 1.17
N TYR A 208 1.67 12.53 2.00
CA TYR A 208 3.07 12.16 1.87
C TYR A 208 3.25 10.63 1.83
N ALA A 209 2.69 9.90 2.79
CA ALA A 209 2.82 8.46 2.85
C ALA A 209 2.20 7.76 1.63
N PHE A 210 1.05 8.24 1.15
CA PHE A 210 0.40 7.74 -0.06
C PHE A 210 1.26 7.93 -1.31
N ASP A 211 1.86 9.12 -1.48
CA ASP A 211 2.76 9.38 -2.60
C ASP A 211 3.95 8.42 -2.60
N ARG A 212 4.62 8.26 -1.46
CA ARG A 212 5.79 7.36 -1.35
C ARG A 212 5.42 5.91 -1.62
N LEU A 213 4.30 5.43 -1.08
CA LEU A 213 3.82 4.07 -1.29
C LEU A 213 3.42 3.82 -2.76
N CYS A 214 2.68 4.74 -3.37
CA CYS A 214 2.27 4.64 -4.77
C CYS A 214 3.49 4.68 -5.70
N SER A 215 4.41 5.60 -5.45
CA SER A 215 5.66 5.75 -6.20
C SER A 215 6.51 4.48 -6.10
N LEU A 216 6.61 3.87 -4.91
CA LEU A 216 7.36 2.64 -4.69
C LEU A 216 6.76 1.47 -5.46
N LYS A 217 5.43 1.34 -5.41
CA LYS A 217 4.66 0.32 -6.12
C LYS A 217 4.80 0.42 -7.64
N LEU A 218 4.79 1.63 -8.19
CA LEU A 218 4.84 1.88 -9.63
C LEU A 218 6.27 2.06 -10.16
N GLY A 219 7.26 2.25 -9.29
CA GLY A 219 8.61 2.65 -9.66
C GLY A 219 8.66 4.05 -10.26
N HIS A 220 7.81 4.95 -9.80
CA HIS A 220 7.80 6.36 -10.22
C HIS A 220 8.63 7.21 -9.26
N PRO A 221 9.14 8.37 -9.70
CA PRO A 221 9.72 9.35 -8.79
C PRO A 221 8.69 9.88 -7.79
N VAL A 222 9.16 10.17 -6.58
CA VAL A 222 8.35 10.84 -5.55
C VAL A 222 8.07 12.30 -5.94
N MET A 223 6.92 12.84 -5.53
CA MET A 223 6.43 14.14 -6.05
C MET A 223 7.06 15.38 -5.39
N ILE A 224 7.55 15.25 -4.17
CA ILE A 224 8.18 16.33 -3.40
C ILE A 224 9.45 15.79 -2.73
N LYS A 225 10.51 16.58 -2.62
CA LYS A 225 11.71 16.18 -1.88
C LYS A 225 11.52 16.42 -0.39
N ASP A 226 12.19 15.64 0.43
CA ASP A 226 12.08 15.80 1.89
C ASP A 226 12.67 17.14 2.35
N GLU A 227 13.63 17.71 1.60
CA GLU A 227 14.21 19.03 1.88
C GLU A 227 13.21 20.20 1.75
N ASP A 228 12.14 20.03 0.97
CA ASP A 228 11.13 21.06 0.71
C ASP A 228 10.00 21.07 1.77
N ILE A 229 10.11 20.21 2.80
CA ILE A 229 9.08 20.00 3.82
C ILE A 229 9.54 20.62 5.13
N SER A 230 8.77 21.57 5.66
CA SER A 230 9.05 22.25 6.93
C SER A 230 7.96 22.09 7.99
N VAL A 231 6.88 21.38 7.68
CA VAL A 231 5.81 21.06 8.63
C VAL A 231 6.28 20.03 9.68
N ASN A 232 5.85 20.22 10.92
CA ASN A 232 6.23 19.35 12.03
C ASN A 232 5.56 17.98 11.92
N LEU A 233 6.15 16.99 12.60
CA LEU A 233 5.55 15.67 12.75
C LEU A 233 4.28 15.74 13.63
N PRO A 234 3.30 14.84 13.44
CA PRO A 234 2.10 14.75 14.26
C PRO A 234 2.42 14.60 15.75
N SER A 235 1.62 15.26 16.61
CA SER A 235 1.77 15.21 18.06
C SER A 235 0.42 15.33 18.76
N HIS A 236 0.30 14.83 19.99
CA HIS A 236 -0.87 15.12 20.84
C HIS A 236 -0.68 16.36 21.73
N ASN A 237 0.36 17.15 21.49
CA ASN A 237 0.71 18.26 22.37
C ASN A 237 -0.35 19.36 22.26
N ASN A 238 -0.83 19.85 23.40
CA ASN A 238 -1.84 20.90 23.50
C ASN A 238 -3.22 20.53 22.93
N LEU A 239 -3.50 19.24 22.73
CA LEU A 239 -4.84 18.74 22.42
C LEU A 239 -5.62 18.48 23.72
N THR A 240 -6.92 18.77 23.69
CA THR A 240 -7.84 18.41 24.77
C THR A 240 -8.22 16.93 24.69
N SER A 241 -8.87 16.40 25.74
CA SER A 241 -9.39 15.02 25.72
C SER A 241 -10.39 14.79 24.59
N ASP A 242 -11.22 15.79 24.27
CA ASP A 242 -12.24 15.70 23.21
C ASP A 242 -11.58 15.68 21.81
N ASP A 243 -10.48 16.43 21.64
CA ASP A 243 -9.72 16.44 20.38
C ASP A 243 -9.10 15.07 20.06
N LEU A 244 -8.77 14.27 21.08
CA LEU A 244 -8.16 12.95 20.91
C LEU A 244 -9.11 11.90 20.31
N GLU A 245 -10.43 12.15 20.29
CA GLU A 245 -11.38 11.31 19.58
C GLU A 245 -11.24 11.43 18.05
N ASP A 246 -10.92 12.62 17.57
CA ASP A 246 -10.68 12.93 16.15
C ASP A 246 -9.19 12.74 15.77
N LEU A 247 -8.28 12.97 16.71
CA LEU A 247 -6.84 13.00 16.52
C LEU A 247 -6.13 12.07 17.53
N PRO A 248 -6.28 10.74 17.38
CA PRO A 248 -5.81 9.75 18.36
C PRO A 248 -4.28 9.71 18.47
N ASP A 249 -3.74 8.84 19.34
CA ASP A 249 -2.28 8.69 19.56
C ASP A 249 -1.49 8.62 18.21
N PRO A 250 -0.50 9.51 17.99
CA PRO A 250 0.22 9.60 16.73
C PRO A 250 1.24 8.49 16.48
N LYS A 251 1.51 7.57 17.43
CA LYS A 251 2.54 6.50 17.30
C LYS A 251 2.44 5.75 15.98
N GLN A 252 1.22 5.41 15.54
CA GLN A 252 1.03 4.63 14.33
C GLN A 252 1.28 5.43 13.06
N ILE A 253 0.74 6.65 12.95
CA ILE A 253 1.01 7.54 11.81
C ILE A 253 2.49 7.96 11.76
N LEU A 254 3.15 8.16 12.91
CA LEU A 254 4.59 8.43 12.98
C LEU A 254 5.40 7.25 12.42
N SER A 255 4.99 6.02 12.72
CA SER A 255 5.61 4.82 12.16
C SER A 255 5.38 4.71 10.64
N SER A 256 4.17 5.03 10.16
CA SER A 256 3.87 5.12 8.72
C SER A 256 4.75 6.17 8.01
N ILE A 257 4.94 7.35 8.62
CA ILE A 257 5.77 8.43 8.06
C ILE A 257 7.24 7.99 7.96
N ALA A 258 7.79 7.39 9.01
CA ALA A 258 9.16 6.90 9.01
C ALA A 258 9.36 5.83 7.92
N MET A 259 8.40 4.91 7.77
CA MET A 259 8.41 3.93 6.69
C MET A 259 8.33 4.58 5.30
N ALA A 260 7.49 5.59 5.12
CA ALA A 260 7.36 6.33 3.86
C ALA A 260 8.68 7.05 3.47
N ARG A 261 9.40 7.61 4.45
CA ARG A 261 10.74 8.20 4.22
C ARG A 261 11.77 7.17 3.74
N ILE A 262 11.77 5.99 4.36
CA ILE A 262 12.64 4.88 3.95
C ILE A 262 12.27 4.40 2.54
N ALA A 263 10.98 4.27 2.22
CA ALA A 263 10.49 3.96 0.88
C ALA A 263 10.98 4.98 -0.17
N GLY A 264 10.95 6.28 0.18
CA GLY A 264 11.54 7.35 -0.63
C GLY A 264 13.04 7.15 -0.87
N SER A 265 13.80 6.84 0.19
CA SER A 265 15.24 6.54 0.09
C SER A 265 15.51 5.33 -0.82
N ILE A 266 14.73 4.26 -0.70
CA ILE A 266 14.84 3.06 -1.57
C ILE A 266 14.68 3.46 -3.05
N LEU A 267 13.64 4.22 -3.38
CA LEU A 267 13.39 4.65 -4.76
C LEU A 267 14.54 5.50 -5.32
N GLN A 268 15.01 6.47 -4.53
CA GLN A 268 16.01 7.45 -4.96
C GLN A 268 17.41 6.86 -5.05
N ASP A 269 17.76 5.99 -4.10
CA ASP A 269 19.12 5.46 -3.95
C ASP A 269 19.34 4.13 -4.67
N LEU A 270 18.30 3.33 -4.95
CA LEU A 270 18.46 2.01 -5.60
C LEU A 270 17.80 1.87 -6.98
N TYR A 271 16.72 2.60 -7.24
CA TYR A 271 15.89 2.40 -8.44
C TYR A 271 15.94 3.56 -9.44
N GLN A 272 16.83 4.53 -9.24
CA GLN A 272 17.12 5.55 -10.24
C GLN A 272 18.23 5.10 -11.20
N PRO A 273 18.25 5.57 -12.46
CA PRO A 273 19.29 5.21 -13.44
C PRO A 273 20.73 5.48 -12.93
N ARG A 274 20.91 6.53 -12.13
CA ARG A 274 22.19 6.93 -11.52
C ARG A 274 22.71 5.97 -10.44
N SER A 275 21.84 5.13 -9.88
CA SER A 275 22.15 4.27 -8.73
C SER A 275 22.96 3.02 -9.06
N ARG A 276 23.16 2.73 -10.35
CA ARG A 276 23.80 1.48 -10.82
C ARG A 276 25.23 1.26 -10.31
N PHE A 277 25.94 2.34 -9.97
CA PHE A 277 27.36 2.28 -9.59
C PHE A 277 27.58 2.17 -8.06
N ALA A 278 26.55 2.34 -7.24
CA ALA A 278 26.66 2.40 -5.77
C ALA A 278 25.65 1.50 -5.05
N ILE A 279 25.24 0.38 -5.68
CA ILE A 279 24.21 -0.52 -5.15
C ILE A 279 24.54 -1.01 -3.74
N LEU A 280 25.74 -1.57 -3.52
CA LEU A 280 26.09 -2.17 -2.22
C LEU A 280 26.14 -1.15 -1.06
N PRO A 281 26.83 0.01 -1.19
CA PRO A 281 26.77 1.06 -0.17
C PRO A 281 25.35 1.54 0.13
N ASN A 282 24.53 1.74 -0.91
CA ASN A 282 23.15 2.20 -0.74
C ASN A 282 22.28 1.15 -0.05
N VAL A 283 22.46 -0.14 -0.38
CA VAL A 283 21.79 -1.24 0.32
C VAL A 283 22.16 -1.26 1.80
N GLN A 284 23.45 -1.13 2.14
CA GLN A 284 23.89 -1.11 3.54
C GLN A 284 23.33 0.10 4.30
N LYS A 285 23.35 1.30 3.69
CA LYS A 285 22.75 2.52 4.23
C LYS A 285 21.27 2.32 4.56
N ILE A 286 20.49 1.81 3.61
CA ILE A 286 19.04 1.61 3.80
C ILE A 286 18.75 0.51 4.82
N LEU A 287 19.52 -0.58 4.83
CA LEU A 287 19.36 -1.62 5.86
C LEU A 287 19.68 -1.11 7.26
N ALA A 288 20.65 -0.20 7.41
CA ALA A 288 20.89 0.48 8.68
C ALA A 288 19.68 1.34 9.09
N GLN A 289 19.12 2.15 8.18
CA GLN A 289 17.91 2.93 8.44
C GLN A 289 16.72 2.06 8.87
N LEU A 290 16.50 0.93 8.19
CA LEU A 290 15.44 -0.03 8.54
C LEU A 290 15.67 -0.66 9.92
N LYS A 291 16.91 -0.99 10.25
CA LYS A 291 17.28 -1.54 11.55
C LYS A 291 17.02 -0.53 12.67
N ASP A 292 17.50 0.70 12.50
CA ASP A 292 17.34 1.78 13.47
C ASP A 292 15.85 2.08 13.68
N PHE A 293 15.07 2.12 12.59
CA PHE A 293 13.62 2.26 12.65
C PHE A 293 12.97 1.16 13.49
N ILE A 294 13.23 -0.12 13.18
CA ILE A 294 12.65 -1.26 13.91
C ILE A 294 13.04 -1.23 15.40
N GLN A 295 14.26 -0.80 15.72
CA GLN A 295 14.72 -0.67 17.10
C GLN A 295 14.08 0.50 17.85
N SER A 296 13.72 1.57 17.13
CA SER A 296 13.06 2.77 17.69
C SER A 296 11.55 2.62 17.88
N LEU A 297 10.94 1.53 17.41
CA LEU A 297 9.50 1.31 17.53
C LEU A 297 9.04 1.24 19.00
N PRO A 298 7.91 1.88 19.34
CA PRO A 298 7.23 1.68 20.62
C PRO A 298 6.92 0.20 20.89
N ASP A 299 6.81 -0.17 22.16
CA ASP A 299 6.60 -1.55 22.58
C ASP A 299 5.33 -2.17 21.98
N GLU A 300 4.26 -1.37 21.88
CA GLU A 300 2.97 -1.76 21.33
C GLU A 300 3.01 -1.98 19.81
N LEU A 301 4.02 -1.42 19.13
CA LEU A 301 4.25 -1.56 17.69
C LEU A 301 5.35 -2.56 17.33
N SER A 302 5.91 -3.26 18.32
CA SER A 302 6.99 -4.22 18.14
C SER A 302 6.53 -5.67 18.27
N LEU A 303 6.55 -6.41 17.15
CA LEU A 303 6.23 -7.85 17.15
C LEU A 303 7.12 -8.68 18.08
N ALA A 304 8.35 -8.22 18.36
CA ALA A 304 9.28 -8.94 19.24
C ALA A 304 8.93 -8.79 20.72
N LYS A 305 8.25 -7.70 21.09
CA LYS A 305 7.91 -7.35 22.48
C LYS A 305 6.49 -7.78 22.85
N ILE A 306 5.65 -8.05 21.86
CA ILE A 306 4.31 -8.61 22.07
C ILE A 306 4.41 -10.09 22.39
N ALA A 307 3.63 -10.54 23.38
CA ALA A 307 3.57 -11.95 23.77
C ALA A 307 3.38 -12.86 22.55
N SER A 308 4.21 -13.89 22.42
CA SER A 308 4.26 -14.79 21.25
C SER A 308 2.93 -15.49 20.93
N THR A 309 1.99 -15.49 21.88
CA THR A 309 0.65 -16.07 21.79
C THR A 309 -0.42 -15.09 21.31
N ALA A 310 -0.18 -13.77 21.35
CA ALA A 310 -1.15 -12.78 20.90
C ALA A 310 -1.14 -12.67 19.37
N CYS A 311 -2.31 -12.76 18.74
CA CYS A 311 -2.44 -12.42 17.32
C CYS A 311 -2.16 -10.91 17.15
N PRO A 312 -1.23 -10.50 16.28
CA PRO A 312 -1.04 -9.08 16.02
C PRO A 312 -2.34 -8.50 15.43
N GLY A 313 -2.72 -7.30 15.87
CA GLY A 313 -3.77 -6.54 15.21
C GLY A 313 -3.42 -6.27 13.75
N ARG A 314 -4.43 -6.00 12.91
CA ARG A 314 -4.26 -5.76 11.46
C ARG A 314 -3.23 -4.65 11.18
N ALA A 315 -3.39 -3.51 11.85
CA ALA A 315 -2.48 -2.37 11.88
C ALA A 315 -1.00 -2.78 12.04
N LEU A 316 -0.72 -3.51 13.11
CA LEU A 316 0.62 -3.96 13.45
C LEU A 316 1.17 -4.93 12.39
N ALA A 317 0.37 -5.88 11.94
CA ALA A 317 0.78 -6.82 10.92
C ALA A 317 1.09 -6.09 9.59
N SER A 318 0.28 -5.11 9.19
CA SER A 318 0.50 -4.28 8.00
C SER A 318 1.81 -3.51 8.07
N LEU A 319 2.11 -2.87 9.21
CA LEU A 319 3.38 -2.18 9.44
C LEU A 319 4.58 -3.13 9.22
N HIS A 320 4.57 -4.31 9.84
CA HIS A 320 5.68 -5.26 9.72
C HIS A 320 5.75 -5.94 8.34
N VAL A 321 4.62 -6.12 7.65
CA VAL A 321 4.62 -6.54 6.24
C VAL A 321 5.29 -5.46 5.37
N HIS A 322 5.00 -4.18 5.61
CA HIS A 322 5.64 -3.08 4.90
C HIS A 322 7.14 -3.02 5.19
N CYS A 323 7.57 -3.16 6.45
CA CYS A 323 8.99 -3.25 6.84
C CYS A 323 9.73 -4.33 6.05
N ASN A 324 9.18 -5.55 6.06
CA ASN A 324 9.80 -6.68 5.35
C ASN A 324 9.75 -6.49 3.83
N HIS A 325 8.72 -5.85 3.29
CA HIS A 325 8.69 -5.50 1.87
C HIS A 325 9.79 -4.49 1.50
N CYS A 326 10.04 -3.48 2.33
CA CYS A 326 11.15 -2.55 2.14
C CYS A 326 12.52 -3.27 2.21
N ILE A 327 12.70 -4.25 3.10
CA ILE A 327 13.90 -5.10 3.13
C ILE A 327 14.03 -5.88 1.81
N VAL A 328 12.95 -6.49 1.32
CA VAL A 328 12.94 -7.20 0.03
C VAL A 328 13.33 -6.25 -1.11
N LEU A 329 12.72 -5.07 -1.20
CA LEU A 329 13.04 -4.10 -2.26
C LEU A 329 14.48 -3.59 -2.14
N THR A 330 15.03 -3.48 -0.93
CA THR A 330 16.42 -3.07 -0.73
C THR A 330 17.39 -4.15 -1.19
N THR A 331 17.13 -5.40 -0.82
CA THR A 331 18.06 -6.53 -1.03
C THR A 331 17.88 -7.26 -2.35
N ARG A 332 16.71 -7.17 -3.00
CA ARG A 332 16.43 -7.92 -4.23
C ARG A 332 17.36 -7.64 -5.41
N PRO A 333 17.93 -6.42 -5.63
CA PRO A 333 18.90 -6.23 -6.72
C PRO A 333 20.15 -7.08 -6.53
N VAL A 334 20.61 -7.17 -5.28
CA VAL A 334 21.77 -7.97 -4.85
C VAL A 334 21.44 -9.46 -4.93
N PHE A 335 20.25 -9.86 -4.46
CA PHE A 335 19.76 -11.23 -4.59
C PHE A 335 19.66 -11.65 -6.07
N PHE A 336 19.19 -10.77 -6.96
CA PHE A 336 19.12 -11.06 -8.38
C PHE A 336 20.51 -11.23 -8.99
N GLN A 337 21.48 -10.37 -8.67
CA GLN A 337 22.87 -10.57 -9.12
C GLN A 337 23.45 -11.90 -8.64
N HIS A 338 23.17 -12.29 -7.39
CA HIS A 338 23.57 -13.58 -6.84
C HIS A 338 22.91 -14.74 -7.61
N PHE A 339 21.61 -14.65 -7.88
CA PHE A 339 20.85 -15.60 -8.68
C PHE A 339 21.46 -15.79 -10.07
N GLN A 340 21.77 -14.70 -10.77
CA GLN A 340 22.41 -14.73 -12.10
C GLN A 340 23.78 -15.43 -12.07
N SER A 341 24.58 -15.17 -11.03
CA SER A 341 25.91 -15.78 -10.87
C SER A 341 25.89 -17.29 -10.61
N GLN A 342 24.80 -17.80 -10.01
CA GLN A 342 24.63 -19.22 -9.75
C GLN A 342 23.94 -19.96 -10.90
N ALA A 343 23.13 -19.26 -11.69
CA ALA A 343 22.43 -19.80 -12.86
C ALA A 343 23.35 -19.96 -14.10
N THR A 344 24.50 -19.28 -14.15
CA THR A 344 25.47 -19.40 -15.26
C THR A 344 26.43 -20.59 -15.07
N LEU A 345 26.73 -21.31 -16.16
CA LEU A 345 27.57 -22.52 -16.17
C LEU A 345 28.93 -22.34 -15.43
N PRO A 346 29.48 -23.40 -14.81
CA PRO A 346 30.67 -23.31 -13.93
C PRO A 346 31.96 -22.74 -14.54
N HIS A 347 32.05 -22.65 -15.88
CA HIS A 347 33.30 -22.36 -16.59
C HIS A 347 33.66 -20.87 -16.72
N VAL A 348 32.78 -19.95 -16.32
CA VAL A 348 33.07 -18.50 -16.31
C VAL A 348 32.94 -17.96 -14.88
N ARG A 349 33.59 -18.61 -13.91
CA ARG A 349 33.79 -18.01 -12.57
C ARG A 349 34.87 -16.93 -12.66
N ALA A 350 34.50 -15.74 -13.14
CA ALA A 350 35.41 -14.60 -13.18
C ALA A 350 35.61 -13.99 -11.77
N SER A 351 36.87 -13.96 -11.34
CA SER A 351 37.52 -13.10 -10.34
C SER A 351 36.76 -12.72 -9.05
N HIS A 352 37.22 -13.29 -7.94
CA HIS A 352 36.84 -12.94 -6.57
C HIS A 352 37.21 -11.48 -6.21
N GLY A 353 36.24 -10.57 -6.32
CA GLY A 353 36.30 -9.28 -5.64
C GLY A 353 35.76 -9.36 -4.20
N PRO A 354 36.11 -8.41 -3.30
CA PRO A 354 35.61 -8.35 -1.92
C PRO A 354 34.08 -8.27 -1.80
N CYS A 355 33.40 -7.85 -2.88
CA CYS A 355 31.95 -7.87 -3.02
C CYS A 355 31.36 -9.29 -2.84
N SER A 356 32.08 -10.35 -3.22
CA SER A 356 31.61 -11.74 -3.18
C SER A 356 31.28 -12.28 -1.77
N ALA A 357 31.85 -11.69 -0.71
CA ALA A 357 31.66 -12.19 0.67
C ALA A 357 30.34 -11.73 1.31
N VAL A 358 29.82 -10.57 0.91
CA VAL A 358 28.61 -9.96 1.51
C VAL A 358 27.33 -10.36 0.76
N MET A 359 27.45 -10.73 -0.53
CA MET A 359 26.32 -11.13 -1.37
C MET A 359 25.45 -12.26 -0.75
N PRO A 360 26.02 -13.34 -0.18
CA PRO A 360 25.20 -14.42 0.39
C PRO A 360 24.37 -13.96 1.59
N ALA A 361 24.95 -13.16 2.48
CA ALA A 361 24.23 -12.65 3.66
C ALA A 361 23.06 -11.73 3.26
N LEU A 362 23.24 -10.90 2.23
CA LEU A 362 22.17 -10.03 1.70
C LEU A 362 21.10 -10.83 0.93
N ALA A 363 21.49 -11.89 0.23
CA ALA A 363 20.57 -12.83 -0.39
C ALA A 363 19.71 -13.53 0.68
N ASP A 364 20.32 -14.03 1.76
CA ASP A 364 19.62 -14.65 2.89
C ASP A 364 18.67 -13.67 3.57
N ALA A 365 19.08 -12.40 3.74
CA ALA A 365 18.20 -11.35 4.26
C ALA A 365 16.97 -11.12 3.37
N CYS A 366 17.13 -11.16 2.04
CA CYS A 366 16.03 -11.05 1.09
C CYS A 366 15.01 -12.18 1.24
N VAL A 367 15.49 -13.43 1.29
CA VAL A 367 14.66 -14.64 1.44
C VAL A 367 13.99 -14.68 2.82
N SER A 368 14.70 -14.29 3.88
CA SER A 368 14.17 -14.21 5.23
C SER A 368 13.05 -13.17 5.35
N ALA A 369 13.22 -11.99 4.76
CA ALA A 369 12.20 -10.96 4.72
C ALA A 369 10.96 -11.39 3.90
N ALA A 370 11.16 -11.99 2.73
CA ALA A 370 10.06 -12.55 1.93
C ALA A 370 9.29 -13.64 2.68
N THR A 371 9.99 -14.52 3.40
CA THR A 371 9.39 -15.56 4.25
C THR A 371 8.57 -14.95 5.38
N THR A 372 9.07 -13.90 6.02
CA THR A 372 8.39 -13.21 7.12
C THR A 372 7.13 -12.48 6.61
N CYS A 373 7.22 -11.77 5.48
CA CYS A 373 6.06 -11.20 4.78
C CYS A 373 4.95 -12.24 4.58
N TYR A 374 5.29 -13.38 3.95
CA TYR A 374 4.32 -14.45 3.71
C TYR A 374 3.73 -15.00 5.01
N LYS A 375 4.55 -15.27 6.04
CA LYS A 375 4.06 -15.79 7.33
C LYS A 375 3.09 -14.82 8.02
N LEU A 376 3.35 -13.51 7.95
CA LEU A 376 2.44 -12.50 8.50
C LEU A 376 1.12 -12.45 7.73
N LEU A 377 1.16 -12.42 6.39
CA LEU A 377 -0.04 -12.46 5.54
C LEU A 377 -0.84 -13.76 5.75
N ARG A 378 -0.17 -14.89 5.93
CA ARG A 378 -0.82 -16.18 6.25
C ARG A 378 -1.48 -16.16 7.62
N ARG A 379 -0.86 -15.52 8.63
CA ARG A 379 -1.48 -15.36 9.95
C ARG A 379 -2.74 -14.49 9.87
N LEU A 380 -2.67 -13.36 9.15
CA LEU A 380 -3.85 -12.53 8.88
C LEU A 380 -4.96 -13.32 8.18
N TRP A 381 -4.60 -14.19 7.23
CA TRP A 381 -5.56 -15.06 6.55
C TRP A 381 -6.25 -16.01 7.52
N VAL A 382 -5.49 -16.75 8.32
CA VAL A 382 -6.03 -17.73 9.28
C VAL A 382 -6.95 -17.06 10.30
N ASN A 383 -6.66 -15.82 10.67
CA ASN A 383 -7.42 -15.08 11.68
C ASN A 383 -8.57 -14.24 11.07
N GLY A 384 -8.86 -14.36 9.77
CA GLY A 384 -9.95 -13.63 9.11
C GLY A 384 -9.72 -12.12 9.00
N GLN A 385 -8.48 -11.67 9.10
CA GLN A 385 -8.08 -10.25 9.05
C GLN A 385 -7.41 -9.85 7.73
N ILE A 386 -7.16 -10.81 6.82
CA ILE A 386 -6.68 -10.47 5.48
C ILE A 386 -7.79 -9.83 4.68
N VAL A 387 -7.44 -8.84 3.86
CA VAL A 387 -8.41 -8.24 2.95
C VAL A 387 -8.34 -8.99 1.63
N THR A 388 -9.23 -9.97 1.44
CA THR A 388 -9.24 -10.81 0.23
C THR A 388 -9.33 -9.99 -1.05
N LEU A 389 -10.07 -8.88 -1.06
CA LEU A 389 -10.22 -7.98 -2.21
C LEU A 389 -9.23 -6.79 -2.21
N GLY A 390 -8.34 -6.73 -1.23
CA GLY A 390 -7.38 -5.65 -1.04
C GLY A 390 -6.26 -5.68 -2.07
N GLY A 391 -5.93 -4.51 -2.64
CA GLY A 391 -4.87 -4.38 -3.62
C GLY A 391 -3.45 -4.42 -3.05
N PHE A 392 -3.27 -4.18 -1.74
CA PHE A 392 -1.96 -4.15 -1.09
C PHE A 392 -1.48 -5.54 -0.67
N ASP A 393 -2.32 -6.33 0.02
CA ASP A 393 -1.97 -7.68 0.49
C ASP A 393 -1.54 -8.60 -0.66
N SER A 394 -2.27 -8.55 -1.79
CA SER A 394 -1.97 -9.34 -2.98
C SER A 394 -0.62 -8.97 -3.60
N GLN A 395 -0.24 -7.69 -3.57
CA GLN A 395 1.05 -7.22 -4.07
C GLN A 395 2.20 -7.68 -3.15
N TYR A 396 2.06 -7.53 -1.84
CA TYR A 396 3.08 -7.99 -0.89
C TYR A 396 3.28 -9.51 -1.00
N LEU A 397 2.18 -10.25 -1.15
CA LEU A 397 2.20 -11.69 -1.36
C LEU A 397 2.91 -12.08 -2.65
N PHE A 398 2.64 -11.37 -3.75
CA PHE A 398 3.32 -11.58 -5.04
C PHE A 398 4.83 -11.29 -4.96
N SER A 399 5.21 -10.18 -4.32
CA SER A 399 6.61 -9.83 -4.08
C SER A 399 7.33 -10.94 -3.31
N ALA A 400 6.72 -11.46 -2.24
CA ALA A 400 7.29 -12.53 -1.45
C ALA A 400 7.38 -13.84 -2.27
N ALA A 401 6.30 -14.22 -2.96
CA ALA A 401 6.25 -15.43 -3.78
C ALA A 401 7.30 -15.45 -4.89
N THR A 402 7.58 -14.31 -5.51
CA THR A 402 8.63 -14.17 -6.55
C THR A 402 10.01 -14.51 -5.98
N ILE A 403 10.37 -13.94 -4.82
CA ILE A 403 11.66 -14.24 -4.15
C ILE A 403 11.71 -15.69 -3.68
N LEU A 404 10.62 -16.22 -3.15
CA LEU A 404 10.53 -17.62 -2.71
C LEU A 404 10.67 -18.60 -3.88
N ALA A 405 10.12 -18.29 -5.06
CA ALA A 405 10.25 -19.09 -6.27
C ALA A 405 11.72 -19.17 -6.73
N MET A 406 12.37 -18.00 -6.83
CA MET A 406 13.80 -17.92 -7.18
C MET A 406 14.69 -18.62 -6.14
N SER A 407 14.39 -18.48 -4.85
CA SER A 407 15.14 -19.17 -3.79
C SER A 407 14.96 -20.69 -3.84
N HIS A 408 13.74 -21.15 -4.18
CA HIS A 408 13.45 -22.58 -4.32
C HIS A 408 14.24 -23.21 -5.47
N SER A 409 14.34 -22.53 -6.62
CA SER A 409 15.10 -23.06 -7.76
C SER A 409 16.60 -23.13 -7.49
N LEU A 410 17.17 -22.17 -6.74
CA LEU A 410 18.58 -22.22 -6.33
C LEU A 410 18.86 -23.35 -5.32
N LYS A 411 17.98 -23.54 -4.33
CA LYS A 411 18.15 -24.54 -3.27
C LYS A 411 16.81 -25.19 -2.88
N PRO A 412 16.40 -26.25 -3.59
CA PRO A 412 15.15 -26.93 -3.32
C PRO A 412 15.15 -27.59 -1.93
N THR A 413 14.23 -27.18 -1.06
CA THR A 413 13.97 -27.80 0.24
C THR A 413 12.47 -27.99 0.47
N ASN A 414 12.07 -28.96 1.29
CA ASN A 414 10.65 -29.15 1.65
C ASN A 414 10.03 -27.89 2.25
N SER A 415 10.77 -27.17 3.10
CA SER A 415 10.34 -25.88 3.67
C SER A 415 10.07 -24.84 2.58
N SER A 416 11.01 -24.63 1.66
CA SER A 416 10.85 -23.67 0.56
C SER A 416 9.68 -24.02 -0.37
N ARG A 417 9.45 -25.33 -0.62
CA ARG A 417 8.29 -25.81 -1.40
C ARG A 417 6.98 -25.43 -0.74
N THR A 418 6.82 -25.71 0.55
CA THR A 418 5.60 -25.38 1.32
C THR A 418 5.32 -23.88 1.35
N LEU A 419 6.37 -23.04 1.45
CA LEU A 419 6.23 -21.59 1.41
C LEU A 419 5.75 -21.10 0.03
N LEU A 420 6.32 -21.63 -1.05
CA LEU A 420 5.95 -21.29 -2.42
C LEU A 420 4.54 -21.76 -2.77
N GLU A 421 4.19 -23.00 -2.45
CA GLU A 421 2.86 -23.56 -2.70
C GLU A 421 1.78 -22.82 -1.92
N GLY A 422 2.05 -22.48 -0.66
CA GLY A 422 1.10 -21.75 0.18
C GLY A 422 0.89 -20.31 -0.31
N SER A 423 1.96 -19.59 -0.67
CA SER A 423 1.85 -18.23 -1.23
C SER A 423 1.14 -18.21 -2.58
N SER A 424 1.45 -19.17 -3.46
CA SER A 424 0.75 -19.38 -4.74
C SER A 424 -0.73 -19.71 -4.54
N SER A 425 -1.06 -20.53 -3.54
CA SER A 425 -2.44 -20.92 -3.24
C SER A 425 -3.26 -19.74 -2.73
N MET A 426 -2.70 -18.92 -1.84
CA MET A 426 -3.35 -17.69 -1.37
C MET A 426 -3.63 -16.73 -2.53
N LEU A 427 -2.66 -16.46 -3.42
CA LEU A 427 -2.89 -15.62 -4.61
C LEU A 427 -4.00 -16.16 -5.50
N ARG A 428 -4.01 -17.48 -5.73
CA ARG A 428 -5.06 -18.15 -6.51
C ARG A 428 -6.42 -17.95 -5.88
N ILE A 429 -6.54 -18.19 -4.56
CA ILE A 429 -7.82 -18.06 -3.85
C ILE A 429 -8.31 -16.62 -3.90
N MET A 430 -7.45 -15.63 -3.58
CA MET A 430 -7.80 -14.20 -3.71
C MET A 430 -8.30 -13.88 -5.12
N GLY A 431 -7.59 -14.35 -6.16
CA GLY A 431 -7.96 -14.15 -7.54
C GLY A 431 -9.31 -14.78 -7.92
N THR A 432 -9.59 -15.99 -7.44
CA THR A 432 -10.89 -16.65 -7.65
C THR A 432 -12.03 -16.00 -6.87
N SER A 433 -11.73 -15.34 -5.75
CA SER A 433 -12.69 -14.57 -4.94
C SER A 433 -12.99 -13.18 -5.50
N GLY A 434 -12.41 -12.79 -6.65
CA GLY A 434 -12.69 -11.50 -7.31
C GLY A 434 -11.58 -10.45 -7.20
N ASN A 435 -10.46 -10.74 -6.52
CA ASN A 435 -9.32 -9.82 -6.46
C ASN A 435 -8.59 -9.75 -7.82
N ILE A 436 -8.89 -8.69 -8.59
CA ILE A 436 -8.32 -8.48 -9.93
C ILE A 436 -6.77 -8.47 -9.91
N PRO A 437 -6.10 -7.70 -9.02
CA PRO A 437 -4.64 -7.74 -8.93
C PRO A 437 -4.08 -9.15 -8.65
N ALA A 438 -4.63 -9.87 -7.66
CA ALA A 438 -4.15 -11.19 -7.26
C ALA A 438 -4.22 -12.22 -8.38
N ARG A 439 -5.28 -12.18 -9.21
CA ARG A 439 -5.40 -13.04 -10.38
C ARG A 439 -4.27 -12.77 -11.38
N GLY A 440 -3.98 -11.51 -11.66
CA GLY A 440 -2.86 -11.13 -12.54
C GLY A 440 -1.51 -11.57 -11.97
N TYR A 441 -1.31 -11.41 -10.66
CA TYR A 441 -0.10 -11.85 -9.98
C TYR A 441 0.07 -13.37 -9.95
N TYR A 442 -1.02 -14.12 -9.78
CA TYR A 442 -1.00 -15.59 -9.82
C TYR A 442 -0.54 -16.12 -11.18
N GLU A 443 -1.08 -15.57 -12.27
CA GLU A 443 -0.69 -15.96 -13.64
C GLU A 443 0.77 -15.62 -13.92
N GLN A 444 1.20 -14.42 -13.55
CA GLN A 444 2.61 -14.01 -13.65
C GLN A 444 3.57 -14.88 -12.83
N LEU A 445 3.13 -15.35 -11.66
CA LEU A 445 3.91 -16.27 -10.83
C LEU A 445 3.95 -17.67 -11.46
N ALA A 446 2.85 -18.14 -12.06
CA ALA A 446 2.81 -19.42 -12.77
C ALA A 446 3.76 -19.42 -13.98
N GLU A 447 3.79 -18.34 -14.75
CA GLU A 447 4.74 -18.15 -15.86
C GLU A 447 6.19 -18.14 -15.37
N LEU A 448 6.49 -17.45 -14.25
CA LEU A 448 7.82 -17.48 -13.66
C LEU A 448 8.23 -18.88 -13.20
N LYS A 449 7.33 -19.62 -12.55
CA LYS A 449 7.60 -20.99 -12.11
C LYS A 449 7.94 -21.90 -13.29
N HIS A 450 7.20 -21.77 -14.38
CA HIS A 450 7.49 -22.50 -15.61
C HIS A 450 8.87 -22.16 -16.20
N ASP A 451 9.30 -20.90 -16.12
CA ASP A 451 10.62 -20.48 -16.60
C ASP A 451 11.78 -20.90 -15.68
N LEU A 452 11.49 -21.33 -14.45
CA LEU A 452 12.46 -21.80 -13.45
C LEU A 452 12.65 -23.32 -13.44
N GLU A 453 11.74 -24.06 -14.09
CA GLU A 453 11.81 -25.52 -14.33
C GLU A 453 12.61 -25.81 -15.60
#